data_AF-A0A072TZR5-F1
#
_entry.id   AF-A0A072TZR5-F1
#
_cell.length_a   1.000
_cell.length_b   1.000
_cell.length_c   1.000
_cell.angle_alpha   90.00
_cell.angle_beta   90.00
_cell.angle_gamma   90.00
#
_symmetry.space_group_name_H-M   'P 1'
#
loop_
_entity.id
_entity.type
_entity.pdbx_description
1 polymer ?
#
loop_
_entity_poly.entity_id
_entity_poly.type
_entity_poly.pdbx_seq_one_letter_code
_entity_poly.pdbx_strand_id
1 'polypeptide(L)' 'MYVVTDDLIVEPLMSPVSSIYVLQRFKIPIDNLEEKVVTIGIKESHNIFKAALSSTPALTNGLRHLLTQIQKEK' A
#
# COMPACT_ATOMS: atom_id res chain seq x y z
N MET A 1 -0.21 10.00 -12.25
CA MET A 1 -0.22 8.79 -11.38
C MET A 1 -1.22 9.02 -10.26
N TYR A 2 -1.65 7.96 -9.59
CA TYR A 2 -2.52 8.06 -8.42
C TYR A 2 -1.86 7.37 -7.24
N VAL A 3 -2.19 7.81 -6.03
CA VAL A 3 -1.91 7.09 -4.80
C VAL A 3 -3.23 6.63 -4.21
N VAL A 4 -3.21 5.44 -3.61
CA VAL A 4 -4.34 4.89 -2.87
C VAL A 4 -3.87 4.65 -1.44
N THR A 5 -4.55 5.24 -0.46
CA THR A 5 -4.24 5.06 0.96
C THR A 5 -4.80 3.74 1.48
N ASP A 6 -4.40 3.33 2.69
CA ASP A 6 -4.79 2.04 3.28
C ASP A 6 -6.32 1.87 3.42
N ASP A 7 -7.04 2.96 3.60
CA ASP A 7 -8.50 3.08 3.66
C ASP A 7 -9.17 3.35 2.30
N LEU A 8 -8.45 3.11 1.21
CA LEU A 8 -8.91 3.19 -0.19
C LEU A 8 -9.28 4.60 -0.68
N ILE A 9 -8.72 5.64 -0.07
CA ILE A 9 -8.85 7.01 -0.61
C ILE A 9 -7.90 7.16 -1.78
N VAL A 10 -8.45 7.56 -2.93
CA VAL A 10 -7.68 7.80 -4.17
C VAL A 10 -7.33 9.27 -4.28
N GLU A 11 -6.04 9.59 -4.33
CA GLU A 11 -5.54 10.96 -4.53
C GLU A 11 -4.70 11.05 -5.83
N PRO A 12 -4.88 12.10 -6.65
CA PRO A 12 -4.03 12.32 -7.81
C PRO A 12 -2.63 12.77 -7.39
N LEU A 13 -1.60 12.17 -7.98
CA LEU A 13 -0.22 12.65 -7.88
C LEU A 13 0.02 13.68 -8.98
N MET A 14 0.18 14.94 -8.57
CA MET A 14 0.36 16.09 -9.45
C MET A 14 1.76 16.11 -10.11
N SER A 15 2.77 15.44 -9.54
CA SER A 15 4.11 15.32 -10.14
C SER A 15 4.85 14.04 -9.68
N PRO A 16 5.91 13.59 -10.40
CA PRO A 16 6.75 12.47 -9.97
C PRO A 16 7.43 12.68 -8.62
N VAL A 17 7.66 13.93 -8.20
CA VAL A 17 8.23 14.25 -6.88
C VAL A 17 7.17 14.09 -5.76
N SER A 18 5.89 14.03 -6.13
CA SER A 18 4.78 13.86 -5.18
C SER A 18 4.75 12.49 -4.51
N SER A 19 5.32 11.44 -5.11
CA SER A 19 5.45 10.13 -4.44
C SER A 19 6.40 10.21 -3.23
N ILE A 20 7.50 10.95 -3.33
CA ILE A 20 8.41 11.21 -2.18
C ILE A 20 7.65 11.98 -1.07
N TYR A 21 6.83 12.95 -1.45
CA TYR A 21 6.00 13.69 -0.51
C TYR A 21 4.96 12.79 0.22
N VAL A 22 4.38 11.81 -0.47
CA VAL A 22 3.54 10.79 0.16
C VAL A 22 4.33 10.00 1.20
N LEU A 23 5.57 9.59 0.91
CA LEU A 23 6.41 8.87 1.88
C LEU A 23 6.73 9.73 3.12
N GLN A 24 6.95 11.04 2.94
CA GLN A 24 7.16 11.97 4.06
C GLN A 24 5.94 12.09 5.00
N ARG A 25 4.71 11.88 4.53
CA ARG A 25 3.50 11.92 5.38
C ARG A 25 3.53 10.87 6.49
N PHE A 26 4.22 9.75 6.28
CA PHE A 26 4.28 8.67 7.28
C PHE A 26 5.19 9.00 8.46
N LYS A 27 5.93 10.12 8.45
CA LYS A 27 6.89 10.52 9.50
C LYS A 27 7.92 9.42 9.84
N ILE A 28 8.17 8.53 8.89
CA ILE A 28 9.18 7.47 8.98
C ILE A 28 10.35 7.90 8.10
N PRO A 29 11.62 7.75 8.57
CA PRO A 29 12.78 8.00 7.72
C PRO A 29 12.70 7.17 6.44
N ILE A 30 12.98 7.78 5.29
CA ILE A 30 12.88 7.08 4.00
C ILE A 30 13.83 5.87 3.96
N ASP A 31 14.96 5.95 4.65
CA ASP A 31 15.94 4.87 4.79
C ASP A 31 15.38 3.61 5.49
N ASN A 32 14.23 3.73 6.16
CA ASN A 32 13.54 2.63 6.83
C ASN A 32 12.36 2.06 6.00
N LEU A 33 12.15 2.55 4.78
CA LEU A 33 11.07 2.13 3.90
C LEU A 33 11.62 1.25 2.76
N GLU A 34 10.96 0.14 2.49
CA GLU A 34 11.22 -0.73 1.35
C GLU A 34 10.11 -0.56 0.31
N GLU A 35 10.48 -0.24 -0.94
CA GLU A 35 9.52 -0.19 -2.05
C GLU A 35 9.33 -1.59 -2.64
N LYS A 36 8.06 -2.02 -2.73
CA LYS A 36 7.70 -3.30 -3.35
C LYS A 36 6.69 -3.08 -4.47
N VAL A 37 7.08 -3.46 -5.68
CA VAL A 37 6.15 -3.52 -6.83
C VAL A 37 5.35 -4.82 -6.73
N VAL A 38 4.02 -4.70 -6.73
CA VAL A 38 3.11 -5.84 -6.64
C VAL A 38 2.10 -5.79 -7.78
N THR A 39 1.68 -6.97 -8.26
CA THR A 39 0.60 -7.08 -9.24
C THR A 39 -0.69 -7.42 -8.51
N ILE A 40 -1.74 -6.65 -8.77
CA ILE A 40 -3.07 -6.88 -8.20
C ILE A 40 -3.91 -7.64 -9.23
N GLY A 41 -4.20 -8.90 -8.95
CA GLY A 41 -5.12 -9.73 -9.73
C GLY A 41 -6.46 -9.94 -9.01
N ILE A 42 -7.27 -10.86 -9.53
CA ILE A 42 -8.62 -11.16 -8.98
C ILE A 42 -8.57 -11.55 -7.51
N LYS A 43 -7.57 -12.34 -7.11
CA LYS A 43 -7.39 -12.81 -5.73
C LYS A 43 -7.14 -11.63 -4.78
N GLU A 44 -6.22 -10.75 -5.15
CA GLU A 44 -5.86 -9.56 -4.37
C GLU A 44 -7.04 -8.60 -4.30
N SER A 45 -7.71 -8.33 -5.42
CA SER A 45 -8.90 -7.48 -5.47
C SER A 45 -10.03 -8.01 -4.59
N HIS A 46 -10.29 -9.32 -4.60
CA HIS A 46 -11.31 -9.94 -3.76
C HIS A 46 -10.97 -9.80 -2.27
N ASN A 47 -9.70 -10.00 -1.89
CA ASN A 47 -9.27 -9.83 -0.51
C ASN A 47 -9.38 -8.38 -0.03
N ILE A 48 -8.96 -7.40 -0.85
CA ILE A 48 -9.12 -5.98 -0.57
C ILE A 48 -10.60 -5.64 -0.41
N PHE A 49 -11.44 -6.12 -1.33
CA PHE A 49 -12.88 -5.86 -1.29
C PHE A 49 -13.53 -6.39 -0.01
N LYS A 50 -13.23 -7.64 0.39
CA LYS A 50 -13.71 -8.19 1.66
C LYS A 50 -13.20 -7.36 2.84
N ALA A 51 -11.92 -6.99 2.84
CA ALA A 51 -11.32 -6.21 3.91
C ALA A 51 -11.97 -4.83 4.05
N ALA A 52 -12.28 -4.16 2.94
CA ALA A 52 -12.92 -2.85 2.89
C ALA A 52 -14.33 -2.85 3.51
N LEU A 53 -15.06 -3.97 3.39
CA LEU A 53 -16.39 -4.11 3.99
C LEU A 53 -16.34 -4.40 5.49
N SER A 54 -15.23 -4.93 6.00
CA SER A 54 -15.11 -5.38 7.39
C SER A 54 -14.18 -4.53 8.26
N SER A 55 -13.33 -3.70 7.67
CA SER A 55 -12.25 -3.00 8.38
C SER A 55 -11.79 -1.75 7.64
N THR A 56 -11.26 -0.77 8.38
CA THR A 56 -10.69 0.46 7.83
C THR A 56 -9.34 0.26 7.13
N PRO A 57 -8.37 -0.54 7.64
CA PRO A 57 -7.09 -0.78 6.95
C PRO A 57 -7.23 -1.87 5.87
N ALA A 58 -7.89 -1.52 4.77
CA ALA A 58 -8.31 -2.45 3.74
C ALA A 58 -7.14 -3.00 2.92
N LEU A 59 -6.14 -2.18 2.56
CA LEU A 59 -4.97 -2.65 1.81
C LEU A 59 -4.07 -3.53 2.67
N THR A 60 -3.79 -3.11 3.91
CA THR A 60 -2.99 -3.86 4.88
C THR A 60 -3.58 -5.25 5.11
N ASN A 61 -4.89 -5.34 5.30
CA ASN A 61 -5.57 -6.62 5.54
C ASN A 61 -5.72 -7.44 4.25
N GLY A 62 -6.15 -6.83 3.15
CA GLY A 62 -6.36 -7.50 1.87
C GLY A 62 -5.07 -8.03 1.25
N LEU A 63 -3.96 -7.33 1.46
CA LEU A 63 -2.64 -7.64 0.92
C LEU A 63 -1.68 -8.22 1.96
N ARG A 64 -2.17 -8.60 3.14
CA ARG A 64 -1.34 -9.10 4.25
C ARG A 64 -0.38 -10.23 3.86
N HIS A 65 -0.79 -11.07 2.92
CA HIS A 65 0.03 -12.17 2.40
C HIS A 65 1.29 -11.72 1.63
N LEU A 66 1.35 -10.47 1.17
CA LEU A 66 2.51 -9.87 0.51
C LEU A 66 3.51 -9.28 1.50
N LEU A 67 3.07 -8.98 2.73
CA LEU A 67 3.89 -8.44 3.82
C LEU A 67 4.75 -9.53 4.50
N THR A 68 4.24 -10.76 4.58
CA THR A 68 4.95 -11.87 5.24
C THR A 68 6.16 -12.40 4.46
N GLN A 69 6.30 -12.02 3.19
CA GLN A 69 7.49 -12.36 2.39
C GLN A 69 8.72 -11.49 2.72
N ILE A 70 8.54 -10.34 3.38
CA ILE A 70 9.62 -9.40 3.70
C ILE A 70 10.54 -9.93 4.83
N GLN A 71 10.04 -10.85 5.68
CA GLN A 71 10.84 -11.41 6.78
C GLN A 71 11.75 -12.59 6.39
N LYS A 72 11.70 -13.09 5.14
CA LYS A 72 12.40 -14.31 4.74
C LYS A 72 13.73 -14.10 4.02
N GLU A 73 14.09 -12.87 3.66
CA GLU A 73 15.41 -12.57 3.12
C GLU A 73 16.30 -12.07 4.26
N LYS A 74 17.17 -12.97 4.75
CA LYS A 74 18.27 -12.70 5.67
C LYS A 74 19.58 -13.10 5.01
#